data_AF-A0A7J3U7N6-F1
#
_entry.id   AF-A0A7J3U7N6-F1
#
_cell.length_a   1.000
_cell.length_b   1.000
_cell.length_c   1.000
_cell.angle_alpha   90.00
_cell.angle_beta   90.00
_cell.angle_gamma   90.00
#
_symmetry.space_group_name_H-M   'P 1'
#
loop_
_entity.id
_entity.type
_entity.pdbx_description
1 polymer ?
#
loop_
_entity_poly.entity_id
_entity_poly.type
_entity_poly.pdbx_seq_one_letter_code
_entity_poly.pdbx_strand_id
1 'polypeptide(L)'
;KKEAIEVAGNIIVECGVLDISKSLPKLEKGEGLKEYLNLLKNSKYFRYSDYSIVEENDEEAKIIVKRCAYCNLFNKYNISELSPYLCKSDEVFFEKYNPNLSFILKKSIAKGDEFCEEIYRWRSSKA
;
A
#
# COMPACT_ATOMS: atom_id res chain seq x y z
N LYS A 1 23.76 13.56 -5.32
CA LYS A 1 22.35 13.62 -4.83
C LYS A 1 21.51 12.48 -5.39
N LYS A 2 21.40 12.29 -6.72
CA LYS A 2 20.57 11.22 -7.33
C LYS A 2 20.90 9.81 -6.82
N GLU A 3 22.18 9.44 -6.82
CA GLU A 3 22.65 8.13 -6.32
C GLU A 3 22.28 7.90 -4.84
N ALA A 4 22.43 8.92 -3.99
CA ALA A 4 22.05 8.82 -2.57
C ALA A 4 20.54 8.61 -2.38
N ILE A 5 19.71 9.27 -3.20
CA ILE A 5 18.24 9.08 -3.19
C ILE A 5 17.88 7.66 -3.63
N GLU A 6 18.56 7.13 -4.64
CA GLU A 6 18.33 5.77 -5.12
C GLU A 6 18.70 4.72 -4.07
N VAL A 7 19.88 4.84 -3.46
CA VAL A 7 20.30 3.95 -2.37
C VAL A 7 19.33 4.02 -1.19
N ALA A 8 19.01 5.23 -0.72
CA ALA A 8 18.05 5.42 0.37
C ALA A 8 16.65 4.89 0.02
N GLY A 9 16.21 5.12 -1.21
CA GLY A 9 14.93 4.65 -1.74
C GLY A 9 14.83 3.13 -1.75
N ASN A 10 15.87 2.43 -2.19
CA ASN A 10 15.90 0.96 -2.18
C ASN A 10 15.84 0.41 -0.74
N ILE A 11 16.54 1.03 0.20
CA ILE A 11 16.45 0.67 1.62
C ILE A 11 15.02 0.90 2.14
N ILE A 12 14.37 2.02 1.77
CA ILE A 12 12.98 2.30 2.13
C ILE A 12 12.03 1.21 1.60
N VAL A 13 12.23 0.74 0.37
CA VAL A 13 11.41 -0.34 -0.20
C VAL A 13 11.53 -1.60 0.65
N GLU A 14 12.76 -2.04 0.94
CA GLU A 14 13.01 -3.26 1.73
C GLU A 14 12.45 -3.15 3.16
N CYS A 15 12.72 -2.02 3.82
CA CYS A 15 12.20 -1.76 5.16
C CYS A 15 10.67 -1.66 5.17
N GLY A 16 10.07 -1.04 4.16
CA GLY A 16 8.63 -0.93 3.99
C GLY A 16 7.97 -2.31 3.85
N VAL A 17 8.49 -3.17 2.96
CA VAL A 17 7.99 -4.55 2.81
C VAL A 17 8.06 -5.32 4.13
N LEU A 18 9.16 -5.16 4.89
CA LEU A 18 9.31 -5.80 6.20
C LEU A 18 8.30 -5.25 7.23
N ASP A 19 8.11 -3.93 7.29
CA ASP A 19 7.15 -3.30 8.20
C ASP A 19 5.71 -3.71 7.88
N ILE A 20 5.33 -3.71 6.60
CA ILE A 20 4.02 -4.17 6.14
C ILE A 20 3.82 -5.64 6.52
N SER A 21 4.82 -6.50 6.32
CA SER A 21 4.71 -7.93 6.67
C SER A 21 4.50 -8.22 8.16
N LYS A 22 4.91 -7.29 9.04
CA LYS A 22 4.66 -7.36 10.48
C LYS A 22 3.32 -6.72 10.87
N SER A 23 2.83 -5.80 10.04
CA SER A 23 1.68 -4.96 10.35
C SER A 23 0.38 -5.51 9.77
N LEU A 24 0.47 -6.24 8.65
CA LEU A 24 -0.61 -6.85 7.90
C LEU A 24 -0.39 -8.36 7.84
N PRO A 25 -1.23 -9.16 8.53
CA PRO A 25 -1.16 -10.62 8.42
C PRO A 25 -1.30 -11.09 6.97
N LYS A 26 -0.67 -12.21 6.65
CA LYS A 26 -0.81 -12.84 5.34
C LYS A 26 -2.14 -13.57 5.25
N LEU A 27 -2.70 -13.62 4.05
CA LEU A 27 -3.81 -14.50 3.74
C LEU A 27 -3.37 -15.96 3.79
N GLU A 28 -4.21 -16.80 4.39
CA GLU A 28 -4.14 -18.24 4.30
C GLU A 28 -4.70 -18.73 2.95
N LYS A 29 -4.36 -19.97 2.59
CA LYS A 29 -4.80 -20.56 1.33
C LYS A 29 -6.32 -20.78 1.37
N GLY A 30 -7.03 -20.21 0.39
CA GLY A 30 -8.48 -20.37 0.23
C GLY A 30 -9.30 -19.21 0.79
N GLU A 31 -8.67 -18.25 1.46
CA GLU A 31 -9.29 -16.98 1.82
C GLU A 31 -9.52 -16.10 0.59
N GLY A 32 -10.56 -15.26 0.61
CA GLY A 32 -10.94 -14.34 -0.46
C GLY A 32 -10.70 -12.87 -0.11
N LEU A 33 -11.25 -11.97 -0.94
CA LEU A 33 -11.12 -10.53 -0.74
C LEU A 33 -11.76 -10.06 0.57
N LYS A 34 -12.89 -10.65 0.96
CA LYS A 34 -13.59 -10.26 2.18
C LYS A 34 -12.75 -10.54 3.43
N GLU A 35 -12.13 -11.70 3.51
CA GLU A 35 -11.20 -12.07 4.58
C GLU A 35 -10.00 -11.12 4.60
N TYR A 36 -9.44 -10.82 3.43
CA TYR A 36 -8.36 -9.85 3.29
C TYR A 36 -8.72 -8.47 3.83
N LEU A 37 -9.87 -7.93 3.45
CA LEU A 37 -10.32 -6.63 3.92
C LEU A 37 -10.56 -6.64 5.43
N ASN A 38 -11.04 -7.75 5.98
CA ASN A 38 -11.15 -7.90 7.43
C ASN A 38 -9.78 -7.87 8.11
N LEU A 39 -8.77 -8.57 7.57
CA LEU A 39 -7.40 -8.49 8.07
C LEU A 39 -6.89 -7.05 7.98
N LEU A 40 -7.04 -6.41 6.83
CA LEU A 40 -6.58 -5.04 6.57
C LEU A 40 -7.19 -4.04 7.55
N LYS A 41 -8.52 -4.08 7.76
CA LYS A 41 -9.27 -3.23 8.71
C LYS A 41 -8.76 -3.37 10.15
N ASN A 42 -8.39 -4.58 10.55
CA ASN A 42 -7.92 -4.89 11.91
C ASN A 42 -6.39 -4.86 12.06
N SER A 43 -5.68 -4.56 10.98
CA SER A 43 -4.22 -4.52 10.93
C SER A 43 -3.67 -3.17 11.39
N LYS A 44 -2.34 -3.09 11.50
CA LYS A 44 -1.62 -1.82 11.72
C LYS A 44 -1.13 -1.18 10.41
N TYR A 45 -1.60 -1.66 9.26
CA TYR A 45 -1.14 -1.20 7.95
C TYR A 45 -1.35 0.30 7.74
N PHE A 46 -2.57 0.80 8.01
CA PHE A 46 -2.91 2.21 7.88
C PHE A 46 -2.66 3.06 9.13
N ARG A 47 -1.83 2.61 10.10
CA ARG A 47 -1.65 3.30 11.40
C ARG A 47 -1.16 4.76 11.30
N TYR A 48 -0.60 5.14 10.16
CA TYR A 48 -0.07 6.49 9.89
C TYR A 48 -0.85 7.23 8.80
N SER A 49 -2.06 6.76 8.50
CA SER A 49 -2.87 7.26 7.40
C SER A 49 -4.33 7.45 7.82
N ASP A 50 -4.97 8.50 7.30
CA ASP A 50 -6.42 8.66 7.41
C ASP A 50 -7.04 8.03 6.15
N TYR A 51 -7.78 6.94 6.32
CA TYR A 51 -8.34 6.18 5.21
C TYR A 51 -9.83 5.89 5.38
N SER A 52 -10.50 5.62 4.27
CA SER A 52 -11.88 5.16 4.22
C SER A 52 -12.06 4.16 3.09
N ILE A 53 -12.76 3.06 3.36
CA ILE A 53 -13.21 2.12 2.34
C ILE A 53 -14.49 2.70 1.73
N VAL A 54 -14.48 2.94 0.42
CA VAL A 54 -15.58 3.62 -0.29
C VAL A 54 -16.35 2.70 -1.22
N GLU A 55 -15.78 1.55 -1.55
CA GLU A 55 -16.42 0.50 -2.35
C GLU A 55 -15.89 -0.86 -1.88
N GLU A 56 -16.78 -1.83 -1.72
CA GLU A 56 -16.45 -3.20 -1.31
C GLU A 56 -17.50 -4.15 -1.90
N ASN A 57 -17.02 -5.08 -2.72
CA ASN A 57 -17.76 -6.24 -3.19
C ASN A 57 -16.83 -7.47 -3.15
N ASP A 58 -17.31 -8.62 -3.65
CA ASP A 58 -16.56 -9.87 -3.56
C ASP A 58 -15.30 -9.89 -4.46
N GLU A 59 -15.23 -9.04 -5.49
CA GLU A 59 -14.14 -9.01 -6.47
C GLU A 59 -13.24 -7.77 -6.35
N GLU A 60 -13.77 -6.66 -5.87
CA GLU A 60 -13.05 -5.39 -5.79
C GLU A 60 -13.38 -4.61 -4.52
N ALA A 61 -12.35 -3.97 -3.97
CA ALA A 61 -12.49 -2.97 -2.94
C ALA A 61 -11.65 -1.73 -3.27
N LYS A 62 -12.21 -0.57 -2.96
CA LYS A 62 -11.58 0.72 -3.14
C LYS A 62 -11.38 1.41 -1.80
N ILE A 63 -10.16 1.84 -1.58
CA ILE A 63 -9.74 2.57 -0.39
C ILE A 63 -9.24 3.96 -0.81
N ILE A 64 -9.75 4.97 -0.12
CA ILE A 64 -9.28 6.35 -0.26
C ILE A 64 -8.45 6.70 0.96
N VAL A 65 -7.18 7.03 0.74
CA VAL A 65 -6.30 7.59 1.77
C VAL A 65 -6.23 9.09 1.57
N LYS A 66 -6.81 9.86 2.51
CA LYS A 66 -6.87 11.33 2.46
C LYS A 66 -5.64 11.99 3.06
N ARG A 67 -4.93 11.27 3.94
CA ARG A 67 -3.70 11.75 4.58
C ARG A 67 -2.72 10.60 4.71
N CYS A 68 -1.47 10.83 4.33
CA CYS A 68 -0.34 9.92 4.55
C CYS A 68 0.75 10.65 5.35
N ALA A 69 1.03 10.20 6.58
CA ALA A 69 2.02 10.89 7.42
C ALA A 69 3.44 10.85 6.83
N TYR A 70 3.78 9.81 6.06
CA TYR A 70 5.08 9.73 5.40
C TYR A 70 5.23 10.75 4.26
N CYS A 71 4.21 10.94 3.42
CA CYS A 71 4.23 12.00 2.41
C CYS A 71 4.37 13.38 3.07
N ASN A 72 3.64 13.62 4.17
CA ASN A 72 3.77 14.85 4.94
C ASN A 72 5.18 15.03 5.52
N LEU A 73 5.77 13.96 6.05
CA LEU A 73 7.14 13.95 6.57
C LEU A 73 8.16 14.29 5.48
N PHE A 74 8.09 13.62 4.34
CA PHE A 74 9.05 13.82 3.25
C PHE A 74 8.92 15.22 2.62
N ASN A 75 7.69 15.72 2.46
CA ASN A 75 7.45 17.09 2.02
C ASN A 75 8.02 18.11 3.01
N LYS A 76 7.79 17.93 4.31
CA LYS A 76 8.28 18.83 5.37
C LYS A 76 9.81 19.00 5.36
N TYR A 77 10.54 17.97 4.96
CA TYR A 77 12.01 17.98 4.93
C TYR A 77 12.59 18.14 3.51
N ASN A 78 11.78 18.49 2.51
CA ASN A 78 12.21 18.66 1.12
C ASN A 78 12.92 17.42 0.53
N ILE A 79 12.41 16.23 0.85
CA ILE A 79 12.89 14.91 0.38
C ILE A 79 11.76 14.11 -0.26
N SER A 80 10.81 14.80 -0.90
CA SER A 80 9.62 14.20 -1.51
C SER A 80 9.97 13.21 -2.62
N GLU A 81 11.18 13.28 -3.19
CA GLU A 81 11.72 12.31 -4.15
C GLU A 81 11.76 10.87 -3.60
N LEU A 82 11.67 10.67 -2.27
CA LEU A 82 11.61 9.35 -1.63
C LEU A 82 10.19 8.76 -1.56
N SER A 83 9.15 9.56 -1.75
CA SER A 83 7.75 9.11 -1.66
C SER A 83 7.42 7.96 -2.63
N PRO A 84 7.88 7.97 -3.90
CA PRO A 84 7.62 6.86 -4.82
C PRO A 84 8.22 5.53 -4.36
N TYR A 85 9.37 5.55 -3.68
CA TYR A 85 9.98 4.34 -3.14
C TYR A 85 9.17 3.76 -1.98
N LEU A 86 8.61 4.62 -1.13
CA LEU A 86 7.70 4.17 -0.10
C LEU A 86 6.45 3.52 -0.70
N CYS A 87 5.79 4.17 -1.67
CA CYS A 87 4.62 3.59 -2.35
C CYS A 87 4.96 2.29 -3.10
N LYS A 88 6.20 2.16 -3.59
CA LYS A 88 6.67 0.92 -4.23
C LYS A 88 6.76 -0.24 -3.24
N SER A 89 6.96 0.02 -1.95
CA SER A 89 7.00 -1.03 -0.93
C SER A 89 5.66 -1.77 -0.79
N ASP A 90 4.54 -1.05 -0.92
CA ASP A 90 3.19 -1.64 -0.94
C ASP A 90 3.02 -2.59 -2.13
N GLU A 91 3.37 -2.12 -3.34
CA GLU A 91 3.31 -2.91 -4.56
C GLU A 91 4.15 -4.19 -4.44
N VAL A 92 5.41 -4.08 -4.01
CA VAL A 92 6.31 -5.23 -3.84
C VAL A 92 5.77 -6.19 -2.79
N PHE A 93 5.21 -5.68 -1.69
CA PHE A 93 4.62 -6.53 -0.67
C PHE A 93 3.44 -7.34 -1.23
N PHE A 94 2.49 -6.68 -1.91
CA PHE A 94 1.31 -7.36 -2.43
C PHE A 94 1.65 -8.38 -3.53
N GLU A 95 2.54 -8.03 -4.46
CA GLU A 95 3.00 -8.95 -5.50
C GLU A 95 3.67 -10.21 -4.91
N LYS A 96 4.47 -10.04 -3.85
CA LYS A 96 5.24 -11.14 -3.26
C LYS A 96 4.42 -12.03 -2.33
N TYR A 97 3.53 -11.46 -1.53
CA TYR A 97 2.88 -12.17 -0.44
C TYR A 97 1.39 -12.44 -0.66
N ASN A 98 0.75 -11.75 -1.60
CA ASN A 98 -0.67 -11.92 -1.90
C ASN A 98 -0.90 -12.07 -3.42
N PRO A 99 -0.38 -13.13 -4.07
CA PRO A 99 -0.40 -13.24 -5.54
C PRO A 99 -1.81 -13.32 -6.16
N ASN A 100 -2.81 -13.73 -5.37
CA ASN A 100 -4.22 -13.77 -5.75
C ASN A 100 -4.90 -12.39 -5.64
N LEU A 101 -4.20 -11.38 -5.13
CA LEU A 101 -4.69 -10.02 -4.98
C LEU A 101 -3.90 -9.10 -5.90
N SER A 102 -4.60 -8.32 -6.72
CA SER A 102 -4.00 -7.22 -7.46
C SER A 102 -4.12 -5.94 -6.64
N PHE A 103 -2.99 -5.32 -6.31
CA PHE A 103 -2.96 -3.97 -5.77
C PHE A 103 -2.70 -2.96 -6.89
N ILE A 104 -3.53 -1.93 -6.96
CA ILE A 104 -3.41 -0.87 -7.97
C ILE A 104 -3.49 0.48 -7.25
N LEU A 105 -2.45 1.29 -7.37
CA LEU A 105 -2.43 2.67 -6.88
C LEU A 105 -2.73 3.62 -8.04
N LYS A 106 -4.00 4.02 -8.18
CA LYS A 106 -4.47 4.80 -9.34
C LYS A 106 -4.21 6.30 -9.22
N LYS A 107 -4.40 6.86 -8.02
CA LYS A 107 -4.04 8.23 -7.64
C LYS A 107 -3.10 8.18 -6.44
N SER A 108 -2.23 9.18 -6.28
CA SER A 108 -1.29 9.20 -5.17
C SER A 108 -0.92 10.61 -4.73
N ILE A 109 -1.00 10.85 -3.41
CA ILE A 109 -0.50 12.07 -2.76
C ILE A 109 0.99 12.29 -3.10
N ALA A 110 1.78 11.23 -3.25
CA ALA A 110 3.19 11.30 -3.63
C ALA A 110 3.42 11.94 -5.01
N LYS A 111 2.41 11.90 -5.90
CA LYS A 111 2.43 12.51 -7.23
C LYS A 111 1.74 13.89 -7.28
N GLY A 112 1.23 14.36 -6.14
CA GLY A 112 0.51 15.63 -6.03
C GLY A 112 -1.01 15.52 -6.19
N ASP A 113 -1.59 14.30 -6.21
CA ASP A 113 -3.04 14.14 -6.13
C ASP A 113 -3.56 14.53 -4.73
N GLU A 114 -4.84 14.88 -4.64
CA GLU A 114 -5.51 15.21 -3.37
C GLU A 114 -5.60 14.01 -2.41
N PHE A 115 -5.65 12.79 -2.95
CA PHE A 115 -5.78 11.56 -2.18
C PHE A 115 -5.12 10.39 -2.91
N CYS A 116 -4.80 9.32 -2.18
CA CYS A 116 -4.48 8.04 -2.80
C CYS A 116 -5.77 7.26 -3.10
N GLU A 117 -5.87 6.70 -4.29
CA GLU A 117 -6.92 5.74 -4.67
C GLU A 117 -6.27 4.36 -4.80
N GLU A 118 -6.42 3.55 -3.75
CA GLU A 118 -5.94 2.17 -3.69
C GLU A 118 -7.08 1.24 -4.07
N ILE A 119 -6.82 0.38 -5.07
CA ILE A 119 -7.80 -0.59 -5.57
C ILE A 119 -7.21 -1.98 -5.32
N TYR A 120 -7.97 -2.80 -4.61
CA TYR A 120 -7.68 -4.18 -4.33
C TYR A 120 -8.64 -5.05 -5.12
N ARG A 121 -8.12 -5.83 -6.06
CA ARG A 121 -8.94 -6.72 -6.90
C ARG A 121 -8.55 -8.17 -6.70
N TRP A 122 -9.52 -9.00 -6.35
CA TRP A 122 -9.32 -10.44 -6.30
C TRP A 122 -9.11 -10.97 -7.72
N ARG A 123 -7.96 -11.61 -7.94
CA ARG A 123 -7.75 -12.39 -9.15
C ARG A 123 -8.45 -13.71 -8.89
N SER A 124 -9.69 -13.82 -9.34
CA SER A 124 -10.39 -15.10 -9.38
C SER A 124 -9.42 -16.13 -9.97
N SER A 125 -8.99 -17.09 -9.16
CA SER A 125 -8.39 -18.31 -9.67
C SER A 125 -9.49 -18.91 -10.54
N LYS A 126 -9.33 -18.83 -11.86
CA LYS A 126 -10.11 -19.69 -12.76
C LYS A 126 -9.98 -21.11 -12.18
N ALA A 127 -11.13 -21.61 -11.74
CA ALA A 127 -11.31 -22.98 -11.25
C ALA A 127 -10.75 -23.99 -12.25
#